data_AF-A0A4Z2BPG3-F1
#
_entry.id   AF-A0A4Z2BPG3-F1
#
_cell.length_a   1.000
_cell.length_b   1.000
_cell.length_c   1.000
_cell.angle_alpha   90.00
_cell.angle_beta   90.00
_cell.angle_gamma   90.00
#
_symmetry.space_group_name_H-M   'P 1'
#
loop_
_entity.id
_entity.type
_entity.pdbx_description
1 polymer ?
#
loop_
_entity_poly.entity_id
_entity_poly.type
_entity_poly.pdbx_seq_one_letter_code
_entity_poly.pdbx_strand_id
1 'polypeptide(L)'
;MFPNLLKGMKRLKRKKVNVVGVNGDASVTKEPNFGRKQKLTEIHQALISDPVDIETLKRAAATRGGLLTDEVRRKVWPKLLNINVYNLPHRPGRDVRDNHRDHNQVVLDVRRSMKRFPKGMPASERAVLQEQLVDVILEVLKRNPQLHYYQGYHDVAVSLLLVVGERMAIAMLDTLSNYHLRDFMDPTMDSTKHILNYLMPILEQVDAELYDFMMRAEVGTIFALSWLITWFGHVLSEFKHTLRLYDFFLSSHPLMPIYLAATIVLHREKEVKQTECDMAMVHHLLSRIPQDLPYELLISQARDLFARYPPSLLARRAALQSHKSLSISTFQAFQLSTLHQRPDSVLQRLTKAHGAATSGHGLGAALSRDRGQLWGKGNRMVKMAVWGLSATLGAAMLAVAQTAMEWGPDVLLQLF
;
A
#
# COMPACT_ATOMS: atom_id res chain seq x y z
N MET A 1 -4.45 66.80 49.79
CA MET A 1 -4.80 66.13 51.07
C MET A 1 -4.86 64.62 50.81
N PHE A 2 -3.80 63.89 51.15
CA PHE A 2 -3.85 62.50 51.64
C PHE A 2 -4.19 62.57 53.16
N PRO A 3 -4.73 61.53 53.85
CA PRO A 3 -4.22 60.15 53.78
C PRO A 3 -5.20 58.95 54.05
N ASN A 4 -4.81 57.76 53.56
CA ASN A 4 -4.68 56.42 54.20
C ASN A 4 -5.80 55.80 55.09
N LEU A 5 -6.05 54.48 55.20
CA LEU A 5 -5.46 53.22 54.71
C LEU A 5 -6.33 52.00 55.16
N LEU A 6 -6.30 50.91 54.37
CA LEU A 6 -6.24 49.46 54.73
C LEU A 6 -7.39 48.70 55.46
N LYS A 7 -7.90 47.65 54.78
CA LYS A 7 -7.91 46.19 55.13
C LYS A 7 -8.97 45.48 54.26
N GLY A 8 -8.80 44.32 53.63
CA GLY A 8 -7.73 43.36 53.49
C GLY A 8 -8.25 42.19 52.62
N MET A 9 -7.59 41.89 51.49
CA MET A 9 -7.87 40.72 50.65
C MET A 9 -7.11 39.51 51.18
N LYS A 10 -7.84 38.43 51.53
CA LYS A 10 -7.25 37.14 51.92
C LYS A 10 -6.96 36.28 50.68
N ARG A 11 -5.69 35.88 50.59
CA ARG A 11 -5.10 34.91 49.66
C ARG A 11 -5.81 33.54 49.73
N LEU A 12 -6.24 33.00 48.58
CA LEU A 12 -6.45 31.55 48.43
C LEU A 12 -5.11 30.88 48.05
N LYS A 13 -4.74 29.88 48.85
CA LYS A 13 -3.48 29.14 48.78
C LYS A 13 -3.43 28.24 47.53
N ARG A 14 -2.40 28.45 46.69
CA ARG A 14 -1.89 27.43 45.75
C ARG A 14 -1.33 26.26 46.56
N LYS A 15 -1.90 25.07 46.40
CA LYS A 15 -1.36 23.82 46.94
C LYS A 15 -0.27 23.33 45.97
N LYS A 16 0.99 23.41 46.40
CA LYS A 16 2.11 22.68 45.80
C LYS A 16 1.83 21.18 45.97
N VAL A 17 1.86 20.42 44.88
CA VAL A 17 2.05 18.97 44.92
C VAL A 17 3.40 18.68 44.28
N ASN A 18 4.20 17.93 45.01
CA ASN A 18 5.61 17.68 44.79
C ASN A 18 5.89 16.96 43.45
N VAL A 19 6.96 17.42 42.81
CA VAL A 19 7.71 16.69 41.80
C VAL A 19 8.38 15.50 42.48
N VAL A 20 8.04 14.29 42.05
CA VAL A 20 8.86 13.09 42.24
C VAL A 20 9.16 12.58 40.84
N GLY A 21 10.43 12.61 40.47
CA GLY A 21 10.91 12.03 39.22
C GLY A 21 10.73 10.53 39.25
N VAL A 22 10.15 10.01 38.18
CA VAL A 22 10.17 8.58 37.86
C VAL A 22 10.73 8.48 36.45
N ASN A 23 12.02 8.14 36.38
CA ASN A 23 12.57 7.44 35.22
C ASN A 23 11.76 6.16 35.04
N GLY A 24 11.08 6.04 33.90
CA GLY A 24 10.33 4.85 33.54
C GLY A 24 10.32 4.74 32.03
N ASP A 25 11.08 3.77 31.54
CA ASP A 25 11.26 3.42 30.14
C ASP A 25 9.99 3.59 29.31
N ALA A 26 10.15 4.23 28.14
CA ALA A 26 9.18 4.17 27.07
C ALA A 26 9.02 2.71 26.63
N SER A 27 8.08 1.99 27.26
CA SER A 27 7.68 0.67 26.83
C SER A 27 7.06 0.79 25.45
N VAL A 28 7.85 0.45 24.42
CA VAL A 28 7.35 0.06 23.11
C VAL A 28 6.21 -0.94 23.35
N THR A 29 4.98 -0.53 23.13
CA THR A 29 3.80 -1.39 23.22
C THR A 29 3.90 -2.41 22.09
N LYS A 30 4.59 -3.53 22.36
CA LYS A 30 4.54 -4.73 21.54
C LYS A 30 3.06 -5.11 21.42
N GLU A 31 2.49 -4.97 20.22
CA GLU A 31 1.20 -5.58 19.92
C GLU A 31 1.25 -7.05 20.38
N PRO A 32 0.20 -7.57 21.05
CA PRO A 32 0.20 -8.94 21.48
C PRO A 32 0.32 -9.83 20.23
N ASN A 33 1.41 -10.60 20.15
CA ASN A 33 1.74 -11.54 19.06
C ASN A 33 0.57 -12.47 18.67
N PHE A 34 -0.39 -12.65 19.57
CA PHE A 34 -1.61 -13.42 19.35
C PHE A 34 -2.48 -12.87 18.22
N GLY A 35 -2.70 -11.54 18.15
CA GLY A 35 -3.56 -10.93 17.13
C GLY A 35 -2.99 -11.06 15.71
N ARG A 36 -1.66 -10.97 15.56
CA ARG A 36 -0.97 -11.15 14.28
C ARG A 36 -1.09 -12.59 13.76
N LYS A 37 -0.91 -13.58 14.64
CA LYS A 37 -1.04 -15.01 14.28
C LYS A 37 -2.47 -15.34 13.85
N GLN A 38 -3.46 -14.88 14.62
CA GLN A 38 -4.87 -15.08 14.27
C GLN A 38 -5.20 -14.49 12.89
N LYS A 39 -4.77 -13.25 12.63
CA LYS A 39 -4.99 -12.59 11.33
C LYS A 39 -4.35 -13.38 10.17
N LEU A 40 -3.14 -13.91 10.34
CA LEU A 40 -2.51 -14.77 9.33
C LEU A 40 -3.31 -16.05 9.08
N THR A 41 -3.82 -16.70 10.13
CA THR A 41 -4.67 -17.88 10.00
C THR A 41 -5.95 -17.56 9.24
N GLU A 42 -6.61 -16.44 9.55
CA GLU A 42 -7.81 -15.99 8.85
C GLU A 42 -7.55 -15.72 7.36
N ILE A 43 -6.44 -15.05 7.03
CA ILE A 43 -6.03 -14.79 5.64
C ILE A 43 -5.77 -16.10 4.90
N HIS A 44 -5.03 -17.03 5.52
CA HIS A 44 -4.73 -18.33 4.91
C HIS A 44 -6.00 -19.15 4.67
N GLN A 45 -6.92 -19.17 5.64
CA GLN A 45 -8.19 -19.86 5.49
C GLN A 45 -9.01 -19.26 4.34
N ALA A 46 -9.09 -17.93 4.25
CA ALA A 46 -9.78 -17.25 3.16
C ALA A 46 -9.19 -17.56 1.77
N LEU A 47 -7.87 -17.66 1.67
CA LEU A 47 -7.16 -18.01 0.42
C LEU A 47 -7.44 -19.43 -0.10
N ILE A 48 -7.72 -20.38 0.80
CA ILE A 48 -7.93 -21.79 0.44
C ILE A 48 -9.41 -22.18 0.32
N SER A 49 -10.33 -21.33 0.79
CA SER A 49 -11.77 -21.49 0.60
C SER A 49 -12.14 -21.61 -0.89
N ASP A 50 -13.23 -22.30 -1.18
CA ASP A 50 -13.77 -22.45 -2.53
C ASP A 50 -15.27 -22.09 -2.57
N PRO A 51 -15.64 -20.91 -3.11
CA PRO A 51 -14.78 -19.89 -3.70
C PRO A 51 -13.87 -19.20 -2.65
N VAL A 52 -12.82 -18.53 -3.11
CA VAL A 52 -11.91 -17.74 -2.25
C VAL A 52 -12.73 -16.67 -1.52
N ASP A 53 -12.54 -16.53 -0.21
CA ASP A 53 -13.27 -15.53 0.59
C ASP A 53 -12.63 -14.15 0.45
N ILE A 54 -12.95 -13.48 -0.66
CA ILE A 54 -12.43 -12.14 -0.99
C ILE A 54 -12.82 -11.10 0.05
N GLU A 55 -14.00 -11.19 0.65
CA GLU A 55 -14.46 -10.20 1.62
C GLU A 55 -13.64 -10.27 2.92
N THR A 56 -13.26 -11.47 3.37
CA THR A 56 -12.31 -11.61 4.48
C THR A 56 -10.92 -11.09 4.11
N LEU A 57 -10.44 -11.33 2.89
CA LEU A 57 -9.16 -10.77 2.43
C LEU A 57 -9.16 -9.23 2.39
N LYS A 58 -10.24 -8.62 1.89
CA LYS A 58 -10.41 -7.16 1.88
C LYS A 58 -10.45 -6.60 3.30
N ARG A 59 -11.22 -7.23 4.20
CA ARG A 59 -11.29 -6.84 5.61
C ARG A 59 -9.92 -6.92 6.28
N ALA A 60 -9.16 -7.99 6.03
CA ALA A 60 -7.81 -8.15 6.56
C ALA A 60 -6.86 -7.06 6.03
N ALA A 61 -6.92 -6.73 4.74
CA ALA A 61 -6.08 -5.71 4.13
C ALA A 61 -6.42 -4.27 4.61
N ALA A 62 -7.70 -4.00 4.89
CA ALA A 62 -8.16 -2.69 5.38
C ALA A 62 -7.91 -2.47 6.88
N THR A 63 -8.00 -3.51 7.70
CA THR A 63 -7.82 -3.44 9.17
C THR A 63 -6.35 -3.28 9.58
N ARG A 64 -6.14 -2.88 10.84
CA ARG A 64 -4.82 -2.55 11.42
C ARG A 64 -3.71 -3.52 11.00
N GLY A 65 -2.58 -2.98 10.56
CA GLY A 65 -1.40 -3.74 10.13
C GLY A 65 -1.48 -4.34 8.71
N GLY A 66 -2.62 -4.22 8.02
CA GLY A 66 -2.79 -4.70 6.65
C GLY A 66 -2.49 -6.20 6.50
N LEU A 67 -1.78 -6.56 5.44
CA LEU A 67 -1.46 -7.96 5.10
C LEU A 67 -0.19 -8.50 5.77
N LEU A 68 0.42 -7.70 6.66
CA LEU A 68 1.54 -8.06 7.55
C LEU A 68 2.89 -8.31 6.87
N THR A 69 2.96 -9.05 5.76
CA THR A 69 4.22 -9.45 5.10
C THR A 69 4.10 -9.49 3.58
N ASP A 70 5.23 -9.36 2.88
CA ASP A 70 5.28 -9.42 1.41
C ASP A 70 4.93 -10.81 0.87
N GLU A 71 5.20 -11.88 1.63
CA GLU A 71 4.78 -13.22 1.24
C GLU A 71 3.25 -13.35 1.17
N VAL A 72 2.55 -12.75 2.13
CA VAL A 72 1.09 -12.71 2.13
C VAL A 72 0.59 -11.80 1.00
N ARG A 73 1.20 -10.62 0.79
CA ARG A 73 0.85 -9.72 -0.32
C ARG A 73 0.95 -10.39 -1.68
N ARG A 74 2.02 -11.15 -1.92
CA ARG A 74 2.20 -11.94 -3.17
C ARG A 74 1.07 -12.92 -3.45
N LYS A 75 0.35 -13.39 -2.43
CA LYS A 75 -0.79 -14.30 -2.57
C LYS A 75 -2.13 -13.56 -2.63
N VAL A 76 -2.28 -12.50 -1.84
CA VAL A 76 -3.56 -11.80 -1.65
C VAL A 76 -3.78 -10.70 -2.68
N TRP A 77 -2.77 -9.88 -3.01
CA TRP A 77 -2.95 -8.79 -3.96
C TRP A 77 -3.47 -9.26 -5.34
N PRO A 78 -2.96 -10.37 -5.93
CA PRO A 78 -3.53 -10.89 -7.17
C PRO A 78 -5.00 -11.26 -7.03
N LYS A 79 -5.42 -11.80 -5.87
CA LYS A 79 -6.82 -12.15 -5.60
C LYS A 79 -7.71 -10.91 -5.47
N LEU A 80 -7.23 -9.85 -4.82
CA LEU A 80 -7.94 -8.57 -4.74
C LEU A 80 -8.15 -7.96 -6.14
N LEU A 81 -7.22 -8.23 -7.07
CA LEU A 81 -7.29 -7.75 -8.45
C LEU A 81 -7.91 -8.74 -9.46
N ASN A 82 -8.45 -9.88 -9.00
CA ASN A 82 -8.99 -10.93 -9.85
C ASN A 82 -8.00 -11.46 -10.92
N ILE A 83 -6.72 -11.57 -10.56
CA ILE A 83 -5.67 -12.00 -11.48
C ILE A 83 -5.54 -13.52 -11.45
N ASN A 84 -5.56 -14.12 -12.64
CA ASN A 84 -5.26 -15.53 -12.81
C ASN A 84 -3.75 -15.76 -12.79
N VAL A 85 -3.23 -16.23 -11.66
CA VAL A 85 -1.81 -16.52 -11.45
C VAL A 85 -1.24 -17.63 -12.35
N TYR A 86 -2.10 -18.44 -12.99
CA TYR A 86 -1.69 -19.47 -13.95
C TYR A 86 -1.60 -18.96 -15.38
N ASN A 87 -2.19 -17.80 -15.67
CA ASN A 87 -2.20 -17.19 -16.98
C ASN A 87 -1.59 -15.78 -16.91
N LEU A 88 -0.32 -15.72 -16.52
CA LEU A 88 0.43 -14.47 -16.45
C LEU A 88 1.03 -14.13 -17.81
N PRO A 89 1.14 -12.83 -18.14
CA PRO A 89 1.80 -12.38 -19.35
C PRO A 89 3.23 -12.93 -19.45
N HIS A 90 3.69 -13.12 -20.68
CA HIS A 90 5.08 -13.46 -20.95
C HIS A 90 5.99 -12.31 -20.51
N ARG A 91 7.27 -12.61 -20.27
CA ARG A 91 8.24 -11.54 -20.03
C ARG A 91 8.36 -10.71 -21.30
N PRO A 92 8.36 -9.36 -21.21
CA PRO A 92 8.51 -8.52 -22.37
C PRO A 92 9.82 -8.85 -23.10
N GLY A 93 9.76 -8.91 -24.43
CA GLY A 93 10.96 -8.93 -25.25
C GLY A 93 11.57 -7.54 -25.36
N ARG A 94 12.75 -7.44 -25.96
CA ARG A 94 13.39 -6.13 -26.23
C ARG A 94 12.56 -5.25 -27.18
N ASP A 95 11.69 -5.87 -27.98
CA ASP A 95 10.79 -5.23 -28.93
C ASP A 95 9.68 -4.38 -28.26
N VAL A 96 9.47 -4.52 -26.95
CA VAL A 96 8.51 -3.66 -26.22
C VAL A 96 8.93 -2.18 -26.24
N ARG A 97 10.23 -1.92 -26.42
CA ARG A 97 10.82 -0.58 -26.45
C ARG A 97 10.77 0.05 -27.83
N ASP A 98 10.70 -0.77 -28.88
CA ASP A 98 10.85 -0.33 -30.26
C ASP A 98 9.69 0.58 -30.66
N ASN A 99 10.02 1.81 -31.07
CA ASN A 99 9.07 2.81 -31.56
C ASN A 99 7.93 3.17 -30.59
N HIS A 100 8.08 2.94 -29.28
CA HIS A 100 7.05 3.31 -28.31
C HIS A 100 7.09 4.82 -28.01
N ARG A 101 5.97 5.51 -28.21
CA ARG A 101 5.87 6.99 -28.06
C ARG A 101 6.35 7.50 -26.70
N ASP A 102 6.08 6.74 -25.63
CA ASP A 102 6.42 7.11 -24.25
C ASP A 102 7.81 6.62 -23.77
N HIS A 103 8.57 5.88 -24.59
CA HIS A 103 9.81 5.21 -24.17
C HIS A 103 10.79 6.17 -23.48
N ASN A 104 11.12 7.27 -24.13
CA ASN A 104 12.10 8.24 -23.62
C ASN A 104 11.65 8.86 -22.29
N GLN A 105 10.37 9.19 -22.15
CA GLN A 105 9.82 9.77 -20.94
C GLN A 105 9.87 8.77 -19.78
N VAL A 106 9.47 7.52 -20.03
CA VAL A 106 9.51 6.44 -19.03
C VAL A 106 10.95 6.21 -18.54
N VAL A 107 11.93 6.13 -19.45
CA VAL A 107 13.34 5.96 -19.09
C VAL A 107 13.85 7.12 -18.22
N LEU A 108 13.50 8.35 -18.56
CA LEU A 108 13.90 9.53 -17.77
C LEU A 108 13.32 9.50 -16.36
N ASP A 109 12.06 9.12 -16.22
CA ASP A 109 11.38 9.08 -14.93
C ASP A 109 11.90 7.93 -14.05
N VAL A 110 12.13 6.74 -14.63
CA VAL A 110 12.72 5.59 -13.93
C VAL A 110 14.15 5.89 -13.45
N ARG A 111 14.92 6.67 -14.19
CA ARG A 111 16.24 7.12 -13.74
C ARG A 111 16.16 8.05 -12.52
N ARG A 112 15.08 8.82 -12.38
CA ARG A 112 14.87 9.76 -11.26
C ARG A 112 14.30 9.08 -10.00
N SER A 113 13.79 7.85 -10.09
CA SER A 113 13.14 7.14 -8.97
C SER A 113 14.10 6.39 -8.03
N MET A 114 15.40 6.72 -8.05
CA MET A 114 16.46 6.07 -7.27
C MET A 114 16.18 5.91 -5.77
N LYS A 115 15.45 6.87 -5.17
CA LYS A 115 15.10 6.85 -3.74
C LYS A 115 14.10 5.74 -3.36
N ARG A 116 13.46 5.09 -4.33
CA ARG A 116 12.45 4.04 -4.13
C ARG A 116 13.05 2.65 -3.92
N PHE A 117 14.30 2.46 -4.33
CA PHE A 117 14.99 1.19 -4.14
C PHE A 117 15.51 1.09 -2.70
N PRO A 118 15.51 -0.12 -2.11
CA PRO A 118 16.06 -0.35 -0.78
C PRO A 118 17.47 0.26 -0.60
N LYS A 119 17.69 0.92 0.55
CA LYS A 119 19.01 1.45 0.91
C LYS A 119 20.00 0.29 0.99
N GLY A 120 21.12 0.41 0.27
CA GLY A 120 22.16 -0.63 0.21
C GLY A 120 22.02 -1.63 -0.94
N MET A 121 20.97 -1.55 -1.77
CA MET A 121 20.85 -2.39 -2.96
C MET A 121 22.04 -2.18 -3.92
N PRO A 122 22.71 -3.25 -4.40
CA PRO A 122 23.80 -3.15 -5.38
C PRO A 122 23.37 -2.41 -6.65
N ALA A 123 24.29 -1.63 -7.23
CA ALA A 123 23.99 -0.84 -8.43
C ALA A 123 23.62 -1.71 -9.64
N SER A 124 24.25 -2.88 -9.78
CA SER A 124 23.95 -3.85 -10.84
C SER A 124 22.53 -4.42 -10.72
N GLU A 125 22.12 -4.81 -9.51
CA GLU A 125 20.77 -5.30 -9.23
C GLU A 125 19.72 -4.20 -9.49
N ARG A 126 20.01 -2.98 -9.04
CA ARG A 126 19.15 -1.83 -9.28
C ARG A 126 18.99 -1.53 -10.77
N ALA A 127 20.07 -1.60 -11.54
CA ALA A 127 20.02 -1.39 -12.98
C ALA A 127 19.10 -2.43 -13.65
N VAL A 128 19.18 -3.71 -13.24
CA VAL A 128 18.26 -4.75 -13.73
C VAL A 128 16.80 -4.41 -13.41
N LEU A 129 16.51 -3.99 -12.17
CA LEU A 129 15.13 -3.61 -11.80
C LEU A 129 14.64 -2.35 -12.53
N GLN A 130 15.52 -1.39 -12.83
CA GLN A 130 15.17 -0.22 -13.64
C GLN A 130 14.81 -0.61 -15.07
N GLU A 131 15.59 -1.50 -15.69
CA GLU A 131 15.27 -2.03 -17.02
C GLU A 131 13.94 -2.79 -17.02
N GLN A 132 13.73 -3.66 -16.03
CA GLN A 132 12.45 -4.35 -15.85
C GLN A 132 11.29 -3.39 -15.63
N LEU A 133 11.49 -2.31 -14.87
CA LEU A 133 10.46 -1.30 -14.63
C LEU A 133 10.05 -0.59 -15.92
N VAL A 134 11.02 -0.23 -16.77
CA VAL A 134 10.73 0.31 -18.10
C VAL A 134 9.91 -0.69 -18.91
N ASP A 135 10.34 -1.94 -18.96
CA ASP A 135 9.67 -2.98 -19.74
C ASP A 135 8.24 -3.27 -19.24
N VAL A 136 8.03 -3.30 -17.92
CA VAL A 136 6.70 -3.45 -17.29
C VAL A 136 5.76 -2.33 -17.72
N ILE A 137 6.21 -1.08 -17.65
CA ILE A 137 5.39 0.09 -18.00
C ILE A 137 5.03 0.07 -19.49
N LEU A 138 6.02 -0.14 -20.36
CA LEU A 138 5.82 -0.14 -21.81
C LEU A 138 4.97 -1.31 -22.27
N GLU A 139 5.09 -2.49 -21.66
CA GLU A 139 4.23 -3.64 -21.98
C GLU A 139 2.75 -3.34 -21.68
N VAL A 140 2.46 -2.69 -20.54
CA VAL A 140 1.09 -2.30 -20.19
C VAL A 140 0.55 -1.26 -21.18
N LEU A 141 1.34 -0.25 -21.54
CA LEU A 141 0.93 0.78 -22.49
C LEU A 141 0.73 0.21 -23.91
N LYS A 142 1.60 -0.71 -24.34
CA LYS A 142 1.50 -1.41 -25.64
C LYS A 142 0.22 -2.24 -25.74
N ARG A 143 -0.19 -2.90 -24.64
CA ARG A 143 -1.45 -3.67 -24.56
C ARG A 143 -2.70 -2.80 -24.55
N ASN A 144 -2.56 -1.55 -24.11
CA ASN A 144 -3.67 -0.64 -23.86
C ASN A 144 -3.43 0.71 -24.57
N PRO A 145 -3.56 0.77 -25.91
CA PRO A 145 -3.25 1.95 -26.69
C PRO A 145 -4.13 3.18 -26.34
N GLN A 146 -5.26 2.96 -25.66
CA GLN A 146 -6.12 4.02 -25.13
C GLN A 146 -5.51 4.76 -23.93
N LEU A 147 -4.53 4.16 -23.24
CA LEU A 147 -3.94 4.72 -22.02
C LEU A 147 -2.78 5.65 -22.35
N HIS A 148 -2.70 6.75 -21.61
CA HIS A 148 -1.67 7.76 -21.76
C HIS A 148 -0.77 7.75 -20.51
N TYR A 149 0.54 7.70 -20.74
CA TYR A 149 1.49 7.74 -19.63
C TYR A 149 1.43 9.09 -18.92
N TYR A 150 1.44 9.08 -17.58
CA TYR A 150 1.55 10.27 -16.76
C TYR A 150 2.78 10.20 -15.84
N GLN A 151 3.42 11.34 -15.58
CA GLN A 151 4.57 11.41 -14.69
C GLN A 151 4.14 11.10 -13.25
N GLY A 152 4.66 10.01 -12.69
CA GLY A 152 4.27 9.46 -11.40
C GLY A 152 3.76 8.02 -11.48
N TYR A 153 3.35 7.55 -12.67
CA TYR A 153 2.91 6.17 -12.88
C TYR A 153 3.99 5.13 -12.52
N HIS A 154 5.26 5.48 -12.75
CA HIS A 154 6.42 4.64 -12.39
C HIS A 154 6.57 4.41 -10.88
N ASP A 155 6.10 5.33 -10.01
CA ASP A 155 6.11 5.13 -8.55
C ASP A 155 5.14 3.99 -8.16
N VAL A 156 4.05 3.80 -8.92
CA VAL A 156 3.14 2.67 -8.72
C VAL A 156 3.74 1.38 -9.26
N ALA A 157 4.26 1.42 -10.48
CA ALA A 157 4.86 0.25 -11.12
C ALA A 157 6.06 -0.31 -10.33
N VAL A 158 6.93 0.54 -9.79
CA VAL A 158 8.09 0.08 -9.00
C VAL A 158 7.68 -0.58 -7.70
N SER A 159 6.63 -0.07 -7.04
CA SER A 159 6.11 -0.64 -5.80
C SER A 159 5.58 -2.07 -6.03
N LEU A 160 4.89 -2.30 -7.15
CA LEU A 160 4.46 -3.64 -7.54
C LEU A 160 5.64 -4.54 -7.91
N LEU A 161 6.57 -4.05 -8.75
CA LEU A 161 7.75 -4.80 -9.17
C LEU A 161 8.56 -5.33 -7.99
N LEU A 162 8.80 -4.49 -6.98
CA LEU A 162 9.58 -4.85 -5.79
C LEU A 162 8.90 -5.93 -4.93
N VAL A 163 7.56 -6.01 -4.92
CA VAL A 163 6.82 -6.95 -4.06
C VAL A 163 6.53 -8.27 -4.78
N VAL A 164 6.00 -8.19 -6.00
CA VAL A 164 5.44 -9.33 -6.73
C VAL A 164 6.28 -9.80 -7.92
N GLY A 165 7.31 -9.04 -8.30
CA GLY A 165 8.18 -9.34 -9.43
C GLY A 165 7.54 -9.03 -10.79
N GLU A 166 8.36 -9.05 -11.83
CA GLU A 166 8.06 -8.54 -13.18
C GLU A 166 6.73 -9.03 -13.78
N ARG A 167 6.54 -10.34 -13.96
CA ARG A 167 5.35 -10.88 -14.66
C ARG A 167 4.04 -10.59 -13.92
N MET A 168 4.05 -10.71 -12.59
CA MET A 168 2.88 -10.40 -11.78
C MET A 168 2.64 -8.89 -11.74
N ALA A 169 3.70 -8.08 -11.67
CA ALA A 169 3.61 -6.62 -11.73
C ALA A 169 2.97 -6.16 -13.04
N ILE A 170 3.29 -6.77 -14.20
CA ILE A 170 2.62 -6.47 -15.47
C ILE A 170 1.11 -6.75 -15.36
N ALA A 171 0.71 -7.94 -14.91
CA ALA A 171 -0.72 -8.30 -14.80
C ALA A 171 -1.48 -7.39 -13.82
N MET A 172 -0.84 -7.07 -12.68
CA MET A 172 -1.42 -6.19 -11.66
C MET A 172 -1.54 -4.75 -12.16
N LEU A 173 -0.48 -4.23 -12.75
CA LEU A 173 -0.44 -2.87 -13.26
C LEU A 173 -1.42 -2.71 -14.42
N ASP A 174 -1.49 -3.67 -15.34
CA ASP A 174 -2.50 -3.73 -16.42
C ASP A 174 -3.93 -3.62 -15.90
N THR A 175 -4.25 -4.40 -14.85
CA THR A 175 -5.56 -4.34 -14.20
C THR A 175 -5.78 -2.97 -13.54
N LEU A 176 -4.84 -2.49 -12.73
CA LEU A 176 -4.97 -1.20 -12.06
C LEU A 176 -5.17 -0.04 -13.04
N SER A 177 -4.47 -0.08 -14.17
CA SER A 177 -4.52 0.95 -15.22
C SER A 177 -5.84 0.98 -15.98
N ASN A 178 -6.56 -0.13 -16.03
CA ASN A 178 -7.90 -0.20 -16.60
C ASN A 178 -9.03 0.07 -15.60
N TYR A 179 -8.73 0.09 -14.29
CA TYR A 179 -9.71 0.35 -13.24
C TYR A 179 -9.30 1.53 -12.35
N HIS A 180 -8.44 1.32 -11.36
CA HIS A 180 -8.17 2.30 -10.30
C HIS A 180 -7.43 3.56 -10.77
N LEU A 181 -6.54 3.41 -11.74
CA LEU A 181 -5.72 4.48 -12.29
C LEU A 181 -6.25 4.99 -13.63
N ARG A 182 -7.39 4.45 -14.10
CA ARG A 182 -7.88 4.64 -15.46
C ARG A 182 -8.05 6.11 -15.82
N ASP A 183 -8.65 6.88 -14.91
CA ASP A 183 -8.90 8.30 -15.09
C ASP A 183 -7.61 9.15 -15.08
N PHE A 184 -6.54 8.69 -14.43
CA PHE A 184 -5.23 9.37 -14.45
C PHE A 184 -4.49 9.18 -15.78
N MET A 185 -4.89 8.19 -16.56
CA MET A 185 -4.29 7.82 -17.84
C MET A 185 -5.12 8.30 -19.04
N ASP A 186 -6.05 9.23 -18.83
CA ASP A 186 -6.71 9.95 -19.92
C ASP A 186 -5.75 10.92 -20.63
N PRO A 187 -6.05 11.32 -21.89
CA PRO A 187 -5.20 12.24 -22.64
C PRO A 187 -5.07 13.61 -21.96
N THR A 188 -6.06 14.03 -21.18
CA THR A 188 -6.06 15.28 -20.42
C THR A 188 -6.17 15.02 -18.91
N MET A 189 -5.76 16.00 -18.11
CA MET A 189 -5.85 15.92 -16.65
C MET A 189 -7.26 16.21 -16.11
N ASP A 190 -8.28 16.33 -16.95
CA ASP A 190 -9.61 16.76 -16.51
C ASP A 190 -10.28 15.71 -15.63
N SER A 191 -10.13 14.41 -15.97
CA SER A 191 -10.59 13.30 -15.14
C SER A 191 -9.88 13.26 -13.78
N THR A 192 -8.57 13.53 -13.77
CA THR A 192 -7.79 13.65 -12.52
C THR A 192 -8.24 14.83 -11.66
N LYS A 193 -8.47 16.00 -12.27
CA LYS A 193 -9.00 17.18 -11.58
C LYS A 193 -10.39 16.90 -11.02
N HIS A 194 -11.23 16.19 -11.77
CA HIS A 194 -12.55 15.78 -11.31
C HIS A 194 -12.47 14.91 -10.04
N ILE A 195 -11.54 13.95 -9.99
CA ILE A 195 -11.29 13.16 -8.77
C ILE A 195 -10.81 14.04 -7.61
N LEU A 196 -9.88 14.98 -7.87
CA LEU A 196 -9.38 15.90 -6.84
C LEU A 196 -10.48 16.80 -6.28
N ASN A 197 -11.48 17.17 -7.09
CA ASN A 197 -12.59 18.01 -6.66
C ASN A 197 -13.52 17.34 -5.64
N TYR A 198 -13.39 16.04 -5.38
CA TYR A 198 -14.07 15.40 -4.24
C TYR A 198 -13.49 15.85 -2.89
N LEU A 199 -12.27 16.38 -2.84
CA LEU A 199 -11.62 16.77 -1.58
C LEU A 199 -12.40 17.86 -0.85
N MET A 200 -12.72 18.96 -1.53
CA MET A 200 -13.33 20.14 -0.89
C MET A 200 -14.74 19.83 -0.31
N PRO A 201 -15.64 19.11 -1.02
CA PRO A 201 -16.90 18.67 -0.44
C PRO A 201 -16.74 17.74 0.77
N ILE A 202 -15.72 16.87 0.81
CA ILE A 202 -15.45 16.04 2.00
C ILE A 202 -15.07 16.93 3.18
N LEU A 203 -14.18 17.91 2.97
CA LEU A 203 -13.75 18.83 4.02
C LEU A 203 -14.92 19.67 4.53
N GLU A 204 -15.75 20.22 3.65
CA GLU A 204 -16.94 21.00 4.01
C GLU A 204 -17.91 20.22 4.91
N GLN A 205 -18.03 18.91 4.72
CA GLN A 205 -18.90 18.05 5.53
C GLN A 205 -18.35 17.70 6.91
N VAL A 206 -17.06 17.91 7.16
CA VAL A 206 -16.41 17.53 8.41
C VAL A 206 -16.00 18.75 9.20
N ASP A 207 -15.47 19.76 8.53
CA ASP A 207 -14.95 20.99 9.12
C ASP A 207 -15.17 22.17 8.15
N ALA A 208 -16.31 22.85 8.32
CA ALA A 208 -16.69 24.00 7.50
C ALA A 208 -15.72 25.19 7.67
N GLU A 209 -15.12 25.35 8.85
CA GLU A 209 -14.16 26.44 9.09
C GLU A 209 -12.86 26.20 8.31
N LEU A 210 -12.38 24.95 8.28
CA LEU A 210 -11.22 24.57 7.47
C LEU A 210 -11.51 24.76 5.97
N TYR A 211 -12.69 24.33 5.53
CA TYR A 211 -13.16 24.54 4.17
C TYR A 211 -13.17 26.03 3.79
N ASP A 212 -13.81 26.87 4.61
CA ASP A 212 -13.88 28.32 4.37
C ASP A 212 -12.50 28.97 4.34
N PHE A 213 -11.61 28.55 5.25
CA PHE A 213 -10.22 29.01 5.26
C PHE A 213 -9.49 28.66 3.96
N MET A 214 -9.59 27.41 3.50
CA MET A 214 -8.95 26.95 2.27
C MET A 214 -9.54 27.61 1.02
N MET A 215 -10.85 27.91 1.03
CA MET A 215 -11.52 28.66 -0.04
C MET A 215 -11.03 30.11 -0.08
N ARG A 216 -10.92 30.79 1.07
CA ARG A 216 -10.37 32.16 1.15
C ARG A 216 -8.89 32.23 0.75
N ALA A 217 -8.12 31.20 1.05
CA ALA A 217 -6.72 31.10 0.65
C ALA A 217 -6.54 30.75 -0.84
N GLU A 218 -7.62 30.41 -1.57
CA GLU A 218 -7.59 30.07 -3.00
C GLU A 218 -6.59 28.94 -3.37
N VAL A 219 -6.30 28.04 -2.42
CA VAL A 219 -5.26 27.01 -2.60
C VAL A 219 -5.65 25.92 -3.62
N GLY A 220 -6.94 25.74 -3.86
CA GLY A 220 -7.47 24.67 -4.70
C GLY A 220 -7.13 23.28 -4.17
N THR A 221 -6.97 22.29 -5.06
CA THR A 221 -6.74 20.88 -4.70
C THR A 221 -5.48 20.28 -5.32
N ILE A 222 -4.73 21.06 -6.12
CA ILE A 222 -3.58 20.58 -6.89
C ILE A 222 -2.43 20.09 -6.01
N PHE A 223 -2.31 20.57 -4.76
CA PHE A 223 -1.30 20.06 -3.81
C PHE A 223 -1.43 18.54 -3.58
N ALA A 224 -2.64 17.98 -3.68
CA ALA A 224 -2.90 16.56 -3.47
C ALA A 224 -2.71 15.71 -4.75
N LEU A 225 -2.46 16.33 -5.90
CA LEU A 225 -2.33 15.62 -7.18
C LEU A 225 -1.26 14.52 -7.12
N SER A 226 -0.07 14.88 -6.64
CA SER A 226 1.06 13.93 -6.53
C SER A 226 0.74 12.77 -5.59
N TRP A 227 -0.11 12.98 -4.58
CA TRP A 227 -0.50 11.94 -3.62
C TRP A 227 -1.39 10.90 -4.29
N LEU A 228 -2.36 11.35 -5.07
CA LEU A 228 -3.31 10.45 -5.72
C LEU A 228 -2.64 9.66 -6.83
N ILE A 229 -1.95 10.32 -7.76
CA ILE A 229 -1.43 9.67 -8.97
C ILE A 229 -0.29 8.70 -8.68
N THR A 230 0.38 8.84 -7.53
CA THR A 230 1.48 7.95 -7.09
C THR A 230 1.07 7.02 -5.94
N TRP A 231 -0.21 7.02 -5.54
CA TRP A 231 -0.70 6.32 -4.34
C TRP A 231 0.16 6.61 -3.10
N PHE A 232 0.48 7.89 -2.90
CA PHE A 232 1.36 8.44 -1.86
C PHE A 232 2.80 7.92 -1.91
N GLY A 233 3.12 7.02 -2.83
CA GLY A 233 4.44 6.46 -3.03
C GLY A 233 5.49 7.54 -3.20
N HIS A 234 5.16 8.65 -3.86
CA HIS A 234 6.11 9.74 -4.05
C HIS A 234 6.50 10.48 -2.75
N VAL A 235 5.57 10.59 -1.80
CA VAL A 235 5.74 11.49 -0.64
C VAL A 235 6.16 10.73 0.61
N LEU A 236 5.85 9.44 0.70
CA LEU A 236 6.27 8.59 1.81
C LEU A 236 7.75 8.20 1.68
N SER A 237 8.51 8.42 2.75
CA SER A 237 9.93 8.00 2.82
C SER A 237 10.08 6.51 3.13
N GLU A 238 9.22 5.97 3.99
CA GLU A 238 9.29 4.61 4.49
C GLU A 238 8.43 3.67 3.64
N PHE A 239 9.08 2.75 2.92
CA PHE A 239 8.41 1.84 1.98
C PHE A 239 7.34 0.97 2.66
N LYS A 240 7.53 0.61 3.93
CA LYS A 240 6.53 -0.13 4.72
C LYS A 240 5.17 0.58 4.82
N HIS A 241 5.16 1.92 4.89
CA HIS A 241 3.92 2.71 4.93
C HIS A 241 3.25 2.71 3.56
N THR A 242 4.03 2.84 2.48
CA THR A 242 3.53 2.68 1.10
C THR A 242 2.85 1.33 0.93
N LEU A 243 3.50 0.22 1.31
CA LEU A 243 2.91 -1.11 1.18
C LEU A 243 1.65 -1.29 2.02
N ARG A 244 1.59 -0.68 3.21
CA ARG A 244 0.38 -0.66 4.04
C ARG A 244 -0.78 0.08 3.38
N LEU A 245 -0.50 1.18 2.67
CA LEU A 245 -1.50 1.88 1.87
C LEU A 245 -1.94 1.08 0.64
N TYR A 246 -1.04 0.33 0.01
CA TYR A 246 -1.40 -0.56 -1.10
C TYR A 246 -2.35 -1.67 -0.64
N ASP A 247 -2.09 -2.28 0.52
CA ASP A 247 -3.03 -3.23 1.13
C ASP A 247 -4.44 -2.61 1.25
N PHE A 248 -4.50 -1.35 1.69
CA PHE A 248 -5.76 -0.62 1.86
C PHE A 248 -6.43 -0.24 0.52
N PHE A 249 -5.69 0.32 -0.43
CA PHE A 249 -6.24 0.79 -1.70
C PHE A 249 -6.70 -0.37 -2.60
N LEU A 250 -5.92 -1.44 -2.68
CA LEU A 250 -6.30 -2.64 -3.45
C LEU A 250 -7.56 -3.32 -2.93
N SER A 251 -7.91 -3.12 -1.66
CA SER A 251 -9.12 -3.68 -1.05
C SER A 251 -10.31 -2.73 -1.04
N SER A 252 -10.15 -1.50 -1.56
CA SER A 252 -11.10 -0.40 -1.41
C SER A 252 -11.61 0.14 -2.76
N HIS A 253 -12.59 1.04 -2.69
CA HIS A 253 -13.08 1.78 -3.86
C HIS A 253 -11.97 2.65 -4.49
N PRO A 254 -11.96 2.89 -5.82
CA PRO A 254 -10.91 3.66 -6.50
C PRO A 254 -10.71 5.08 -5.98
N LEU A 255 -11.77 5.69 -5.42
CA LEU A 255 -11.71 7.00 -4.78
C LEU A 255 -11.13 6.98 -3.35
N MET A 256 -10.85 5.82 -2.74
CA MET A 256 -10.34 5.78 -1.37
C MET A 256 -9.07 6.63 -1.13
N PRO A 257 -8.12 6.77 -2.09
CA PRO A 257 -7.00 7.69 -1.95
C PRO A 257 -7.40 9.16 -1.69
N ILE A 258 -8.52 9.65 -2.25
CA ILE A 258 -8.97 11.03 -1.98
C ILE A 258 -9.53 11.18 -0.56
N TYR A 259 -10.15 10.13 -0.01
CA TYR A 259 -10.59 10.13 1.39
C TYR A 259 -9.40 10.09 2.35
N LEU A 260 -8.35 9.33 2.01
CA LEU A 260 -7.11 9.38 2.79
C LEU A 260 -6.48 10.77 2.73
N ALA A 261 -6.43 11.40 1.56
CA ALA A 261 -5.96 12.78 1.43
C ALA A 261 -6.78 13.74 2.31
N ALA A 262 -8.11 13.62 2.31
CA ALA A 262 -8.98 14.40 3.18
C ALA A 262 -8.66 14.19 4.67
N THR A 263 -8.46 12.95 5.12
CA THR A 263 -8.08 12.69 6.52
C THR A 263 -6.73 13.29 6.90
N ILE A 264 -5.76 13.30 5.98
CA ILE A 264 -4.46 13.93 6.24
C ILE A 264 -4.61 15.44 6.40
N VAL A 265 -5.40 16.09 5.54
CA VAL A 265 -5.68 17.53 5.63
C VAL A 265 -6.42 17.85 6.94
N LEU A 266 -7.46 17.08 7.28
CA LEU A 266 -8.23 17.22 8.53
C LEU A 266 -7.37 16.99 9.77
N HIS A 267 -6.46 16.02 9.74
CA HIS A 267 -5.54 15.76 10.85
C HIS A 267 -4.63 16.96 11.14
N ARG A 268 -4.33 17.75 10.09
CA ARG A 268 -3.47 18.94 10.15
C ARG A 268 -4.28 20.25 10.17
N GLU A 269 -5.57 20.21 10.47
CA GLU A 269 -6.47 21.36 10.38
C GLU A 269 -5.98 22.57 11.19
N LYS A 270 -5.41 22.33 12.38
CA LYS A 270 -4.82 23.38 13.21
C LYS A 270 -3.63 24.08 12.56
N GLU A 271 -2.72 23.30 11.96
CA GLU A 271 -1.55 23.87 11.26
C GLU A 271 -2.01 24.70 10.05
N VAL A 272 -3.00 24.20 9.32
CA VAL A 272 -3.55 24.88 8.14
C VAL A 272 -4.19 26.21 8.55
N LYS A 273 -5.09 26.21 9.55
CA LYS A 273 -5.80 27.42 10.02
C LYS A 273 -4.87 28.45 10.68
N GLN A 274 -3.71 28.04 11.18
CA GLN A 274 -2.71 28.94 11.79
C GLN A 274 -1.71 29.50 10.76
N THR A 275 -1.66 28.93 9.56
CA THR A 275 -0.80 29.43 8.49
C THR A 275 -1.38 30.72 7.92
N GLU A 276 -0.53 31.53 7.29
CA GLU A 276 -1.00 32.71 6.55
C GLU A 276 -2.03 32.29 5.50
N CYS A 277 -3.16 33.01 5.45
CA CYS A 277 -4.28 32.73 4.56
C CYS A 277 -3.97 33.18 3.13
N ASP A 278 -2.96 32.56 2.54
CA ASP A 278 -2.42 32.81 1.20
C ASP A 278 -2.21 31.49 0.46
N MET A 279 -2.42 31.51 -0.86
CA MET A 279 -2.35 30.33 -1.72
C MET A 279 -0.98 29.64 -1.64
N ALA A 280 0.12 30.39 -1.69
CA ALA A 280 1.46 29.82 -1.68
C ALA A 280 1.81 29.22 -0.32
N MET A 281 1.43 29.88 0.77
CA MET A 281 1.72 29.43 2.13
C MET A 281 0.97 28.13 2.47
N VAL A 282 -0.32 28.06 2.17
CA VAL A 282 -1.12 26.84 2.40
C VAL A 282 -0.66 25.71 1.47
N HIS A 283 -0.36 26.02 0.21
CA HIS A 283 0.15 25.02 -0.75
C HIS A 283 1.50 24.45 -0.31
N HIS A 284 2.40 25.31 0.20
CA HIS A 284 3.70 24.89 0.71
C HIS A 284 3.58 23.95 1.91
N LEU A 285 2.71 24.30 2.87
CA LEU A 285 2.45 23.50 4.06
C LEU A 285 1.90 22.12 3.70
N LEU A 286 0.87 22.09 2.84
CA LEU A 286 0.18 20.86 2.51
C LEU A 286 1.05 19.95 1.64
N SER A 287 1.76 20.49 0.63
CA SER A 287 2.64 19.72 -0.24
C SER A 287 3.74 18.94 0.50
N ARG A 288 4.05 19.31 1.75
CA ARG A 288 4.97 18.59 2.63
C ARG A 288 4.21 17.74 3.65
N ILE A 289 4.15 16.43 3.41
CA ILE A 289 3.54 15.48 4.35
C ILE A 289 4.53 15.14 5.48
N PRO A 290 4.14 15.28 6.76
CA PRO A 290 4.93 14.81 7.90
C PRO A 290 5.16 13.29 7.83
N GLN A 291 6.35 12.83 8.21
CA GLN A 291 6.73 11.42 8.03
C GLN A 291 6.17 10.50 9.14
N ASP A 292 5.81 11.07 10.28
CA ASP A 292 5.34 10.44 11.51
C ASP A 292 3.81 10.44 11.66
N LEU A 293 3.07 10.64 10.56
CA LEU A 293 1.61 10.60 10.59
C LEU A 293 1.07 9.26 11.12
N PRO A 294 -0.03 9.27 11.91
CA PRO A 294 -0.62 8.07 12.48
C PRO A 294 -1.43 7.31 11.42
N TYR A 295 -0.78 6.69 10.44
CA TYR A 295 -1.42 6.09 9.26
C TYR A 295 -2.55 5.10 9.60
N GLU A 296 -2.44 4.30 10.66
CA GLU A 296 -3.52 3.38 11.03
C GLU A 296 -4.79 4.12 11.50
N LEU A 297 -4.64 5.25 12.19
CA LEU A 297 -5.76 6.12 12.56
C LEU A 297 -6.36 6.75 11.30
N LEU A 298 -5.52 7.31 10.42
CA LEU A 298 -5.94 7.97 9.19
C LEU A 298 -6.67 7.02 8.24
N ILE A 299 -6.18 5.77 8.08
CA ILE A 299 -6.84 4.72 7.31
C ILE A 299 -8.22 4.40 7.89
N SER A 300 -8.33 4.27 9.22
CA SER A 300 -9.63 4.04 9.87
C SER A 300 -10.59 5.20 9.61
N GLN A 301 -10.14 6.44 9.81
CA GLN A 301 -10.92 7.64 9.56
C GLN A 301 -11.34 7.77 8.09
N ALA A 302 -10.50 7.37 7.14
CA ALA A 302 -10.81 7.44 5.71
C ALA A 302 -11.95 6.48 5.36
N ARG A 303 -11.96 5.28 5.97
CA ARG A 303 -13.08 4.34 5.85
C ARG A 303 -14.37 4.90 6.44
N ASP A 304 -14.29 5.52 7.62
CA ASP A 304 -15.45 6.11 8.28
C ASP A 304 -16.00 7.31 7.52
N LEU A 305 -15.13 8.11 6.89
CA LEU A 305 -15.55 9.19 5.98
C LEU A 305 -16.19 8.65 4.72
N PHE A 306 -15.62 7.62 4.10
CA PHE A 306 -16.19 6.99 2.91
C PHE A 306 -17.59 6.42 3.18
N ALA A 307 -17.79 5.78 4.34
CA ALA A 307 -19.08 5.21 4.72
C ALA A 307 -20.14 6.30 4.99
N ARG A 308 -19.76 7.41 5.63
CA ARG A 308 -20.66 8.54 5.94
C ARG A 308 -20.99 9.40 4.72
N TYR A 309 -19.99 9.63 3.87
CA TYR A 309 -20.08 10.53 2.72
C TYR A 309 -19.66 9.79 1.45
N PRO A 310 -20.44 8.80 0.98
CA PRO A 310 -20.06 8.02 -0.19
C PRO A 310 -20.00 8.88 -1.45
N PRO A 311 -19.22 8.49 -2.49
CA PRO A 311 -19.07 9.27 -3.71
C PRO A 311 -20.39 9.65 -4.38
N SER A 312 -21.39 8.75 -4.35
CA SER A 312 -22.72 8.99 -4.93
C SER A 312 -23.48 10.13 -4.23
N LEU A 313 -23.24 10.36 -2.94
CA LEU A 313 -23.80 11.49 -2.19
C LEU A 313 -23.09 12.80 -2.58
N LEU A 314 -21.75 12.78 -2.61
CA LEU A 314 -20.94 13.97 -2.93
C LEU A 314 -21.11 14.41 -4.39
N ALA A 315 -21.21 13.45 -5.32
CA ALA A 315 -21.40 13.70 -6.74
C ALA A 315 -22.70 14.44 -7.06
N ARG A 316 -23.71 14.44 -6.17
CA ARG A 316 -24.97 15.18 -6.37
C ARG A 316 -24.82 16.70 -6.26
N ARG A 317 -23.64 17.20 -5.91
CA ARG A 317 -23.33 18.64 -5.90
C ARG A 317 -22.94 19.12 -7.30
N ALA A 318 -23.44 20.29 -7.70
CA ALA A 318 -23.38 20.81 -9.07
C ALA A 318 -21.96 20.80 -9.70
N ALA A 319 -20.90 20.98 -8.89
CA ALA A 319 -19.50 20.97 -9.35
C ALA A 319 -18.95 19.57 -9.73
N LEU A 320 -19.63 18.48 -9.34
CA LEU A 320 -19.18 17.10 -9.56
C LEU A 320 -20.09 16.29 -10.51
N GLN A 321 -21.20 16.85 -10.99
CA GLN A 321 -22.13 16.11 -11.87
C GLN A 321 -21.70 16.06 -13.34
N SER A 322 -20.81 16.96 -13.78
CA SER A 322 -20.52 17.18 -15.20
C SER A 322 -19.58 16.13 -15.81
N HIS A 323 -18.84 15.35 -15.00
CA HIS A 323 -17.82 14.44 -15.51
C HIS A 323 -18.09 12.99 -15.09
N LYS A 324 -18.01 12.06 -16.04
CA LYS A 324 -18.17 10.62 -15.76
C LYS A 324 -16.80 9.98 -15.56
N SER A 325 -16.52 9.54 -14.34
CA SER A 325 -15.33 8.73 -14.04
C SER A 325 -15.49 7.29 -14.53
N LEU A 326 -14.53 6.81 -15.32
CA LEU A 326 -14.48 5.43 -15.78
C LEU A 326 -14.10 4.50 -14.63
N SER A 327 -13.21 4.94 -13.74
CA SER A 327 -12.82 4.18 -12.55
C SER A 327 -14.02 3.89 -11.66
N ILE A 328 -14.90 4.88 -11.43
CA ILE A 328 -16.11 4.70 -10.59
C ILE A 328 -17.13 3.79 -11.29
N SER A 329 -17.43 4.05 -12.56
CA SER A 329 -18.51 3.34 -13.28
C SER A 329 -18.23 1.85 -13.51
N THR A 330 -16.97 1.48 -13.71
CA THR A 330 -16.56 0.09 -13.95
C THR A 330 -16.30 -0.70 -12.67
N PHE A 331 -16.09 -0.02 -11.53
CA PHE A 331 -15.63 -0.67 -10.31
C PHE A 331 -16.61 -1.69 -9.72
N GLN A 332 -17.93 -1.41 -9.76
CA GLN A 332 -18.91 -2.35 -9.21
C GLN A 332 -18.87 -3.70 -9.95
N ALA A 333 -18.80 -3.66 -11.29
CA ALA A 333 -18.69 -4.86 -12.11
C ALA A 333 -17.37 -5.59 -11.84
N PHE A 334 -16.27 -4.85 -11.73
CA PHE A 334 -14.97 -5.41 -11.34
C PHE A 334 -15.03 -6.12 -9.98
N GLN A 335 -15.60 -5.48 -8.97
CA GLN A 335 -15.74 -6.07 -7.63
C GLN A 335 -16.55 -7.36 -7.65
N LEU A 336 -17.67 -7.38 -8.38
CA LEU A 336 -18.49 -8.61 -8.52
C LEU A 336 -17.72 -9.73 -9.22
N SER A 337 -16.84 -9.40 -10.17
CA SER A 337 -16.02 -10.40 -10.87
C SER A 337 -15.04 -11.13 -9.93
N THR A 338 -14.63 -10.50 -8.83
CA THR A 338 -13.67 -11.09 -7.88
C THR A 338 -14.28 -12.23 -7.06
N LEU A 339 -15.61 -12.26 -6.86
CA LEU A 339 -16.28 -13.13 -5.87
C LEU A 339 -16.28 -14.63 -6.24
N HIS A 340 -16.01 -14.96 -7.50
CA HIS A 340 -16.12 -16.34 -8.02
C HIS A 340 -14.75 -17.00 -8.27
N GLN A 341 -13.70 -16.45 -7.66
CA GLN A 341 -12.35 -16.95 -7.84
C GLN A 341 -12.15 -18.32 -7.19
N ARG A 342 -11.51 -19.23 -7.93
CA ARG A 342 -11.03 -20.50 -7.38
C ARG A 342 -9.73 -20.29 -6.59
N PRO A 343 -9.50 -21.07 -5.53
CA PRO A 343 -8.24 -21.06 -4.80
C PRO A 343 -7.09 -21.59 -5.67
N ASP A 344 -5.86 -21.21 -5.32
CA ASP A 344 -4.69 -21.75 -6.00
C ASP A 344 -4.58 -23.26 -5.70
N SER A 345 -4.69 -24.10 -6.73
CA SER A 345 -4.56 -25.55 -6.66
C SER A 345 -3.25 -26.03 -6.01
N VAL A 346 -2.17 -25.24 -6.09
CA VAL A 346 -0.91 -25.53 -5.39
C VAL A 346 -1.05 -25.26 -3.89
N LEU A 347 -1.69 -24.16 -3.49
CA LEU A 347 -2.00 -23.89 -2.09
C LEU A 347 -2.89 -24.99 -1.50
N GLN A 348 -3.91 -25.44 -2.23
CA GLN A 348 -4.75 -26.56 -1.78
C GLN A 348 -3.95 -27.85 -1.57
N ARG A 349 -3.03 -28.18 -2.47
CA ARG A 349 -2.18 -29.40 -2.35
C ARG A 349 -1.21 -29.31 -1.17
N LEU A 350 -0.58 -28.15 -0.96
CA LEU A 350 0.35 -27.94 0.15
C LEU A 350 -0.35 -28.04 1.51
N THR A 351 -1.58 -27.52 1.63
CA THR A 351 -2.37 -27.61 2.87
C THR A 351 -2.85 -29.03 3.13
N LYS A 352 -3.29 -29.76 2.09
CA LYS A 352 -3.64 -31.19 2.22
C LYS A 352 -2.44 -32.03 2.67
N ALA A 353 -1.24 -31.75 2.16
CA ALA A 353 -0.01 -32.42 2.58
C ALA A 353 0.39 -32.09 4.03
N HIS A 354 0.24 -30.82 4.46
CA HIS A 354 0.50 -30.43 5.85
C HIS A 354 -0.53 -30.99 6.83
N GLY A 355 -1.83 -31.01 6.46
CA GLY A 355 -2.90 -31.60 7.27
C GLY A 355 -2.79 -33.12 7.41
N ALA A 356 -2.26 -33.81 6.39
CA ALA A 356 -1.94 -35.24 6.46
C ALA A 356 -0.73 -35.54 7.36
N ALA A 357 0.25 -34.62 7.43
CA ALA A 357 1.42 -34.76 8.29
C ALA A 357 1.12 -34.50 9.77
N THR A 358 0.15 -33.64 10.09
CA THR A 358 -0.24 -33.31 11.48
C THR A 358 -1.33 -34.23 12.05
N SER A 359 -2.06 -34.97 11.20
CA SER A 359 -3.04 -35.98 11.62
C SER A 359 -2.45 -37.40 11.80
N GLY A 360 -1.15 -37.58 11.53
CA GLY A 360 -0.44 -38.85 11.66
C GLY A 360 0.28 -39.06 12.99
N HIS A 361 -0.36 -38.78 14.13
CA HIS A 361 0.11 -39.29 15.44
C HIS A 361 -0.93 -40.24 16.02
N GLY A 362 -0.84 -41.50 15.61
CA GLY A 362 -1.69 -42.57 16.11
C GLY A 362 -1.62 -43.84 15.28
N LEU A 363 -0.50 -44.55 15.32
CA LEU A 363 -0.44 -46.00 15.55
C LEU A 363 1.04 -46.43 15.53
N GLY A 364 1.51 -46.87 16.69
CA GLY A 364 2.80 -47.55 16.80
C GLY A 364 2.72 -48.99 16.26
N ALA A 365 3.89 -49.46 15.82
CA ALA A 365 4.27 -50.86 15.66
C ALA A 365 3.56 -51.68 14.56
N ALA A 366 4.14 -51.70 13.36
CA ALA A 366 4.57 -52.93 12.69
C ALA A 366 5.31 -52.59 11.39
N LEU A 367 6.29 -53.42 11.06
CA LEU A 367 7.07 -53.44 9.81
C LEU A 367 8.30 -52.50 9.76
N SER A 368 9.18 -52.72 10.74
CA SER A 368 10.62 -52.71 10.50
C SER A 368 10.99 -53.90 9.62
N ARG A 369 11.12 -53.68 8.31
CA ARG A 369 12.18 -54.24 7.46
C ARG A 369 11.89 -53.84 6.02
N ASP A 370 12.96 -53.45 5.35
CA ASP A 370 13.01 -53.20 3.90
C ASP A 370 12.60 -51.80 3.42
N ARG A 371 13.39 -50.79 3.83
CA ARG A 371 13.53 -49.57 3.02
C ARG A 371 14.91 -48.93 3.21
N GLY A 372 15.95 -49.73 3.01
CA GLY A 372 17.35 -49.33 3.07
C GLY A 372 18.00 -49.26 1.69
N GLN A 373 17.36 -48.67 0.67
CA GLN A 373 17.98 -48.25 -0.61
C GLN A 373 16.87 -47.74 -1.53
N LEU A 374 16.67 -46.42 -1.58
CA LEU A 374 15.98 -45.65 -2.66
C LEU A 374 15.56 -44.23 -2.22
N TRP A 375 15.89 -43.80 -1.00
CA TRP A 375 15.58 -42.45 -0.52
C TRP A 375 16.68 -41.41 -0.79
N GLY A 376 17.20 -41.41 -2.00
CA GLY A 376 18.28 -40.49 -2.38
C GLY A 376 18.27 -40.18 -3.86
N LYS A 377 17.27 -39.42 -4.34
CA LYS A 377 17.35 -38.58 -5.56
C LYS A 377 16.05 -37.82 -5.91
N GLY A 378 14.87 -38.24 -5.43
CA GLY A 378 13.59 -37.62 -5.84
C GLY A 378 13.26 -36.25 -5.23
N ASN A 379 13.89 -35.85 -4.12
CA ASN A 379 13.48 -34.65 -3.37
C ASN A 379 14.24 -33.36 -3.76
N ARG A 380 15.12 -33.44 -4.76
CA ARG A 380 15.94 -32.31 -5.22
C ARG A 380 15.36 -31.64 -6.46
N MET A 381 14.76 -32.40 -7.38
CA MET A 381 14.10 -31.86 -8.58
C MET A 381 12.82 -31.08 -8.25
N VAL A 382 11.99 -31.55 -7.31
CA VAL A 382 10.78 -30.84 -6.89
C VAL A 382 11.14 -29.56 -6.12
N LYS A 383 12.17 -29.59 -5.28
CA LYS A 383 12.71 -28.39 -4.64
C LYS A 383 13.30 -27.43 -5.67
N MET A 384 14.03 -27.91 -6.68
CA MET A 384 14.54 -27.04 -7.76
C MET A 384 13.43 -26.48 -8.66
N ALA A 385 12.33 -27.19 -8.89
CA ALA A 385 11.19 -26.68 -9.65
C ALA A 385 10.46 -25.53 -8.92
N VAL A 386 10.37 -25.60 -7.59
CA VAL A 386 9.83 -24.51 -6.75
C VAL A 386 10.76 -23.30 -6.73
N TRP A 387 12.08 -23.51 -6.71
CA TRP A 387 13.05 -22.41 -6.82
C TRP A 387 13.11 -21.82 -8.24
N GLY A 388 12.92 -22.64 -9.27
CA GLY A 388 12.91 -22.20 -10.68
C GLY A 388 11.68 -21.38 -11.09
N LEU A 389 10.56 -21.49 -10.36
CA LEU A 389 9.35 -20.70 -10.61
C LEU A 389 9.19 -19.48 -9.66
N SER A 390 9.98 -19.38 -8.59
CA SER A 390 9.88 -18.31 -7.59
C SER A 390 11.15 -17.47 -7.39
N ALA A 391 12.25 -17.79 -8.07
CA ALA A 391 13.46 -16.98 -8.08
C ALA A 391 13.77 -16.48 -9.49
N THR A 392 13.18 -15.35 -9.89
CA THR A 392 13.97 -14.39 -10.66
C THR A 392 15.02 -13.81 -9.71
N LEU A 393 16.27 -13.70 -10.16
CA LEU A 393 17.45 -13.41 -9.35
C LEU A 393 17.31 -12.27 -8.30
N GLY A 394 16.39 -11.32 -8.47
CA GLY A 394 16.15 -10.24 -7.51
C GLY A 394 15.48 -10.67 -6.18
N ALA A 395 14.61 -11.70 -6.18
CA ALA A 395 13.87 -12.07 -4.96
C ALA A 395 14.72 -12.88 -3.96
N ALA A 396 15.68 -13.68 -4.47
CA ALA A 396 16.57 -14.47 -3.62
C ALA A 396 17.65 -13.59 -2.95
N MET A 397 18.13 -12.53 -3.62
CA MET A 397 19.12 -11.61 -3.07
C MET A 397 18.54 -10.72 -1.95
N LEU A 398 17.30 -10.25 -2.10
CA LEU A 398 16.61 -9.40 -1.10
C LEU A 398 16.30 -10.15 0.20
N ALA A 399 15.91 -11.43 0.11
CA ALA A 399 15.68 -12.27 1.29
C ALA A 399 16.98 -12.54 2.07
N VAL A 400 18.10 -12.73 1.36
CA VAL A 400 19.43 -12.94 1.97
C VAL A 400 19.97 -11.65 2.59
N ALA A 401 19.73 -10.49 1.97
CA ALA A 401 20.13 -9.20 2.53
C ALA A 401 19.35 -8.83 3.82
N GLN A 402 18.05 -9.15 3.89
CA GLN A 402 17.24 -8.92 5.09
C GLN A 402 17.59 -9.87 6.23
N THR A 403 17.89 -11.15 5.94
CA THR A 403 18.31 -12.09 7.00
C THR A 403 19.73 -11.81 7.52
N ALA A 404 20.64 -11.30 6.67
CA ALA A 404 21.98 -10.89 7.13
C ALA A 404 21.95 -9.65 8.05
N MET A 405 20.96 -8.77 7.92
CA MET A 405 20.81 -7.59 8.80
C MET A 405 20.17 -7.92 10.16
N GLU A 406 19.49 -9.06 10.31
CA GLU A 406 18.92 -9.49 11.60
C GLU A 406 19.93 -10.26 12.48
N TRP A 407 21.08 -10.67 11.92
CA TRP A 407 22.12 -11.43 12.61
C TRP A 407 23.46 -10.68 12.64
N GLY A 408 23.61 -9.74 13.58
CA GLY A 408 24.91 -9.18 13.99
C GLY A 408 24.75 -7.96 14.91
N PRO A 409 25.34 -7.98 16.13
CA PRO A 409 26.80 -8.12 16.29
C PRO A 409 27.29 -9.24 17.23
N ASP A 410 26.50 -10.24 17.59
CA ASP A 410 26.94 -11.28 18.55
C ASP A 410 27.64 -12.52 17.93
N VAL A 411 27.76 -12.59 16.60
CA VAL A 411 28.41 -13.72 15.89
C VAL A 411 29.81 -13.37 15.36
N LEU A 412 30.22 -12.09 15.39
CA LEU A 412 31.53 -11.65 14.89
C LEU A 412 32.65 -11.65 15.94
N LEU A 413 32.37 -12.04 17.19
CA LEU A 413 33.37 -12.13 18.28
C LEU A 413 33.79 -13.57 18.64
N GLN A 414 33.40 -14.57 17.84
CA GLN A 414 33.84 -15.97 18.03
C GLN A 414 34.66 -16.53 16.86
N LEU A 415 35.09 -15.69 15.92
CA LEU A 415 35.98 -16.12 14.83
C LEU A 415 37.23 -15.27 14.60
N PHE A 416 37.52 -14.27 15.45
CA PHE A 416 38.85 -13.70 15.64
C PHE A 416 39.01 -13.14 17.06
#